data_AF-A0A2G8JD83-F1
#
_entry.id   AF-A0A2G8JD83-F1
#
_cell.length_a   1.000
_cell.length_b   1.000
_cell.length_c   1.000
_cell.angle_alpha   90.00
_cell.angle_beta   90.00
_cell.angle_gamma   90.00
#
_symmetry.space_group_name_H-M   'P 1'
#
loop_
_entity.id
_entity.type
_entity.pdbx_description
1 polymer ?
#
loop_
_entity_poly.entity_id
_entity_poly.type
_entity_poly.pdbx_seq_one_letter_code
_entity_poly.pdbx_strand_id
1 'polypeptide(L)'
;MKSYKGHCPGLKFDYGETYGNATAKQFQDYRSETLNTSKSTYANGGQFPTVYTHNPDLVISARDRTRERHRMEPKYSLTNQNYDRKEELLKFDQLAQAHREHYKDRTGTAQRVDEFLIPKSAADMYNMDRKVEEVERVDTQGAIGAKRTVNRPVARRPQPPVTTLSRESTVRDRAMRDVHFESR
;
A
#
# COMPACT_ATOMS: atom_id res chain seq x y z
N MET A 1 46.37 4.56 -9.28
CA MET A 1 46.46 5.80 -8.48
C MET A 1 45.42 6.78 -9.01
N LYS A 2 44.39 7.16 -8.24
CA LYS A 2 43.46 8.22 -8.66
C LYS A 2 44.25 9.54 -8.65
N SER A 3 44.39 10.22 -9.78
CA SER A 3 45.16 11.47 -9.85
C SER A 3 44.54 12.53 -8.95
N TYR A 4 45.40 13.27 -8.24
CA TYR A 4 45.00 14.39 -7.40
C TYR A 4 44.45 15.52 -8.29
N LYS A 5 43.12 15.64 -8.35
CA LYS A 5 42.40 16.75 -9.00
C LYS A 5 42.06 17.88 -8.01
N GLY A 6 42.66 17.90 -6.82
CA GLY A 6 42.22 18.72 -5.69
C GLY A 6 42.70 20.17 -5.68
N HIS A 7 43.43 20.65 -6.70
CA HIS A 7 43.91 22.02 -6.68
C HIS A 7 42.81 23.03 -7.04
N CYS A 8 42.34 23.83 -6.09
CA CYS A 8 41.44 24.96 -6.31
C CYS A 8 42.24 26.26 -6.57
N PRO A 9 42.33 26.77 -7.81
CA PRO A 9 43.07 27.99 -8.12
C PRO A 9 42.41 29.21 -7.48
N GLY A 10 43.20 30.10 -6.87
CA GLY A 10 42.71 31.35 -6.28
C GLY A 10 42.12 31.24 -4.88
N LEU A 11 42.14 30.05 -4.26
CA LEU A 11 41.74 29.88 -2.87
C LEU A 11 42.77 30.56 -1.95
N LYS A 12 42.33 31.53 -1.14
CA LYS A 12 43.16 32.19 -0.13
C LYS A 12 43.21 31.29 1.12
N PHE A 13 44.40 31.02 1.63
CA PHE A 13 44.60 30.22 2.83
C PHE A 13 44.88 31.14 4.01
N ASP A 14 44.05 31.03 5.05
CA ASP A 14 44.32 31.67 6.32
C ASP A 14 45.24 30.77 7.16
N TYR A 15 46.11 31.40 7.94
CA TYR A 15 47.04 30.69 8.81
C TYR A 15 46.27 29.83 9.83
N GLY A 16 46.52 28.52 9.81
CA GLY A 16 45.86 27.55 10.69
C GLY A 16 44.77 26.70 10.03
N GLU A 17 44.36 27.00 8.79
CA GLU A 17 43.45 26.15 8.03
C GLU A 17 44.23 25.17 7.13
N THR A 18 43.87 23.89 7.16
CA THR A 18 44.49 22.91 6.27
C THR A 18 43.92 23.04 4.86
N TYR A 19 44.74 22.77 3.86
CA TYR A 19 44.32 22.77 2.45
C TYR A 19 43.06 21.92 2.20
N GLY A 20 42.98 20.75 2.87
CA GLY A 20 41.83 19.86 2.78
C GLY A 20 40.54 20.49 3.33
N ASN A 21 40.61 21.20 4.45
CA ASN A 21 39.45 21.87 5.02
C ASN A 21 38.98 23.04 4.15
N ALA A 22 39.93 23.88 3.71
CA ALA A 22 39.63 25.04 2.87
C ALA A 22 38.98 24.63 1.54
N THR A 23 39.52 23.58 0.89
CA THR A 23 38.94 23.06 -0.36
C THR A 23 37.59 22.37 -0.15
N ALA A 24 37.44 21.59 0.93
CA ALA A 24 36.15 20.96 1.25
C ALA A 24 35.04 22.01 1.50
N LYS A 25 35.37 23.10 2.21
CA LYS A 25 34.48 24.24 2.41
C LYS A 25 34.12 24.90 1.07
N GLN A 26 35.12 25.23 0.24
CA GLN A 26 34.90 25.84 -1.08
C GLN A 26 33.96 25.00 -1.97
N PHE A 27 34.15 23.67 -2.01
CA PHE A 27 33.27 22.78 -2.77
C PHE A 27 31.84 22.74 -2.21
N GLN A 28 31.70 22.79 -0.89
CA GLN A 28 30.39 22.80 -0.25
C GLN A 28 29.65 24.12 -0.49
N ASP A 29 30.36 25.26 -0.40
CA ASP A 29 29.82 26.59 -0.65
C ASP A 29 29.35 26.70 -2.11
N TYR A 30 30.22 26.34 -3.07
CA TYR A 30 29.88 26.30 -4.50
C TYR A 30 28.65 25.41 -4.78
N ARG A 31 28.59 24.22 -4.15
CA ARG A 31 27.45 23.34 -4.27
C ARG A 31 26.18 23.98 -3.69
N SER A 32 26.26 24.61 -2.52
CA SER A 32 25.09 25.25 -1.91
C SER A 32 24.56 26.40 -2.77
N GLU A 33 25.45 27.20 -3.36
CA GLU A 33 25.12 28.32 -4.22
C GLU A 33 24.44 27.86 -5.51
N THR A 34 25.02 26.86 -6.19
CA THR A 34 24.44 26.26 -7.40
C THR A 34 23.08 25.60 -7.13
N LEU A 35 22.90 24.92 -5.99
CA LEU A 35 21.60 24.35 -5.63
C LEU A 35 20.56 25.43 -5.31
N ASN A 36 20.96 26.53 -4.66
CA ASN A 36 20.06 27.64 -4.34
C ASN A 36 19.62 28.40 -5.60
N THR A 37 20.51 28.63 -6.56
CA THR A 37 20.17 29.28 -7.83
C THR A 37 19.34 28.40 -8.76
N SER A 38 19.42 27.07 -8.61
CA SER A 38 18.60 26.12 -9.39
C SER A 38 17.12 26.07 -9.00
N LYS A 39 16.71 26.74 -7.93
CA LYS A 39 15.32 26.79 -7.47
C LYS A 39 14.50 27.70 -8.38
N SER A 40 13.35 27.23 -8.86
CA SER A 40 12.39 28.03 -9.61
C SER A 40 11.01 27.97 -8.95
N THR A 41 10.14 28.91 -9.28
CA THR A 41 8.75 28.96 -8.75
C THR A 41 7.97 27.66 -9.00
N TYR A 42 8.34 26.92 -10.05
CA TYR A 42 7.68 25.68 -10.47
C TYR A 42 8.46 24.41 -10.10
N ALA A 43 9.70 24.53 -9.64
CA ALA A 43 10.53 23.41 -9.26
C ALA A 43 11.43 23.79 -8.08
N ASN A 44 11.26 23.07 -6.97
CA ASN A 44 12.24 23.03 -5.90
C ASN A 44 13.48 22.30 -6.42
N GLY A 45 14.29 23.00 -7.23
CA GLY A 45 15.51 22.47 -7.81
C GLY A 45 16.45 21.93 -6.74
N GLY A 46 17.30 20.97 -7.16
CA GLY A 46 18.53 20.69 -6.44
C GLY A 46 18.43 19.96 -5.08
N GLN A 47 17.34 19.26 -4.78
CA GLN A 47 17.20 18.56 -3.48
C GLN A 47 17.90 17.19 -3.43
N PHE A 48 19.16 17.13 -3.90
CA PHE A 48 19.97 15.91 -3.90
C PHE A 48 20.42 15.56 -2.48
N PRO A 49 20.36 14.27 -2.07
CA PRO A 49 20.87 13.85 -0.77
C PRO A 49 22.34 14.27 -0.58
N THR A 50 22.68 14.78 0.60
CA THR A 50 24.05 15.18 0.95
C THR A 50 24.40 14.75 2.36
N VAL A 51 25.69 14.60 2.66
CA VAL A 51 26.15 14.37 4.05
C VAL A 51 26.36 15.69 4.79
N TYR A 52 26.59 16.80 4.07
CA TYR A 52 27.14 18.05 4.60
C TYR A 52 26.11 19.17 4.75
N THR A 53 24.87 18.83 5.12
CA THR A 53 23.80 19.83 5.30
C THR A 53 23.21 19.70 6.70
N HIS A 54 22.71 20.82 7.23
CA HIS A 54 22.02 20.85 8.52
C HIS A 54 20.50 20.65 8.35
N ASN A 55 20.02 20.58 7.12
CA ASN A 55 18.61 20.30 6.83
C ASN A 55 18.34 18.78 6.88
N PRO A 56 17.53 18.29 7.84
CA PRO A 56 17.25 16.85 7.99
C PRO A 56 16.59 16.24 6.74
N ASP A 57 15.88 17.03 5.94
CA ASP A 57 15.21 16.56 4.72
C ASP A 57 16.19 16.26 3.59
N LEU A 58 17.46 16.66 3.72
CA LEU A 58 18.51 16.51 2.71
C LEU A 58 19.66 15.61 3.18
N VAL A 59 19.82 15.45 4.49
CA VAL A 59 20.88 14.63 5.07
C VAL A 59 20.62 13.16 4.77
N ILE A 60 21.60 12.48 4.15
CA ILE A 60 21.51 11.04 3.80
C ILE A 60 21.16 10.20 5.04
N SER A 61 21.86 10.41 6.16
CA SER A 61 21.65 9.63 7.39
C SER A 61 20.28 9.85 8.05
N ALA A 62 19.64 11.01 7.82
CA ALA A 62 18.30 11.30 8.31
C ALA A 62 17.23 10.75 7.36
N ARG A 63 17.44 10.82 6.04
CA ARG A 63 16.54 10.29 5.01
C ARG A 63 16.29 8.78 5.13
N ASP A 64 17.31 8.01 5.53
CA ASP A 64 17.18 6.56 5.73
C ASP A 64 16.24 6.20 6.90
N ARG A 65 16.06 7.12 7.86
CA ARG A 65 15.23 6.93 9.05
C ARG A 65 13.81 7.46 8.90
N THR A 66 13.56 8.27 7.87
CA THR A 66 12.25 8.88 7.62
C THR A 66 11.54 8.19 6.46
N ARG A 67 10.31 8.64 6.18
CA ARG A 67 9.48 8.14 5.07
C ARG A 67 10.12 8.37 3.69
N GLU A 68 11.16 9.21 3.59
CA GLU A 68 11.92 9.43 2.35
C GLU A 68 12.59 8.15 1.83
N ARG A 69 12.96 7.21 2.70
CA ARG A 69 13.45 5.87 2.29
C ARG A 69 12.48 5.15 1.35
N HIS A 70 11.18 5.23 1.62
CA HIS A 70 10.15 4.60 0.79
C HIS A 70 9.87 5.36 -0.51
N ARG A 71 10.15 6.67 -0.55
CA ARG A 71 9.99 7.47 -1.79
C ARG A 71 11.05 7.13 -2.83
N MET A 72 12.24 6.73 -2.38
CA MET A 72 13.38 6.38 -3.23
C MET A 72 13.49 4.86 -3.49
N GLU A 73 12.49 4.08 -3.05
CA GLU A 73 12.49 2.63 -3.23
C GLU A 73 12.36 2.27 -4.72
N PRO A 74 13.26 1.43 -5.29
CA PRO A 74 13.16 1.01 -6.68
C PRO A 74 11.87 0.23 -6.89
N LYS A 75 11.07 0.67 -7.87
CA LYS A 75 9.84 -0.02 -8.27
C LYS A 75 10.16 -1.06 -9.31
N TYR A 76 10.12 -2.33 -8.91
CA TYR A 76 10.22 -3.45 -9.84
C TYR A 76 8.84 -3.79 -10.38
N SER A 77 8.70 -3.85 -11.70
CA SER A 77 7.57 -4.46 -12.37
C SER A 77 7.98 -5.83 -12.90
N LEU A 78 7.07 -6.78 -12.83
CA LEU A 78 7.28 -8.10 -13.41
C LEU A 78 7.06 -8.01 -14.93
N THR A 79 8.05 -8.43 -15.72
CA THR A 79 7.98 -8.42 -17.19
C THR A 79 7.26 -9.64 -17.77
N ASN A 80 6.95 -10.64 -16.96
CA ASN A 80 6.27 -11.87 -17.37
C ASN A 80 4.72 -11.75 -17.38
N GLN A 81 4.18 -10.52 -17.36
CA GLN A 81 2.74 -10.31 -17.49
C GLN A 81 2.33 -10.40 -18.96
N ASN A 82 1.63 -11.47 -19.33
CA ASN A 82 1.02 -11.61 -20.65
C ASN A 82 -0.35 -10.90 -20.64
N TYR A 83 -0.41 -9.72 -21.28
CA TYR A 83 -1.62 -8.90 -21.35
C TYR A 83 -2.71 -9.55 -22.19
N ASP A 84 -2.36 -10.17 -23.31
CA ASP A 84 -3.31 -10.83 -24.22
C ASP A 84 -4.07 -11.95 -23.48
N ARG A 85 -3.35 -12.81 -22.76
CA ARG A 85 -3.95 -13.88 -21.94
C ARG A 85 -4.87 -13.33 -20.85
N LYS A 86 -4.55 -12.18 -20.27
CA LYS A 86 -5.41 -11.55 -19.26
C LYS A 86 -6.73 -11.10 -19.87
N GLU A 87 -6.70 -10.51 -21.06
CA GLU A 87 -7.91 -10.09 -21.77
C GLU A 87 -8.76 -11.29 -22.19
N GLU A 88 -8.13 -12.37 -22.68
CA GLU A 88 -8.81 -13.63 -22.99
C GLU A 88 -9.55 -14.20 -21.78
N LEU A 89 -8.89 -14.25 -20.61
CA LEU A 89 -9.49 -14.74 -19.38
C LEU A 89 -10.68 -13.87 -18.93
N LEU A 90 -10.56 -12.54 -19.02
CA LEU A 90 -11.66 -11.63 -18.68
C LEU A 90 -12.85 -11.82 -19.63
N LYS A 91 -12.60 -11.96 -20.92
CA LYS A 91 -13.64 -12.21 -21.92
C LYS A 91 -14.31 -13.57 -21.71
N PHE A 92 -13.53 -14.59 -21.39
CA PHE A 92 -14.05 -15.92 -21.08
C PHE A 92 -14.98 -15.90 -19.86
N ASP A 93 -14.58 -15.22 -18.77
CA ASP A 93 -15.43 -15.08 -17.59
C ASP A 93 -16.73 -14.32 -17.92
N GLN A 94 -16.65 -13.23 -18.67
CA GLN A 94 -17.84 -12.49 -19.13
C GLN A 94 -18.81 -13.38 -19.92
N LEU A 95 -18.29 -14.18 -20.86
CA LEU A 95 -19.11 -15.12 -21.62
C LEU A 95 -19.71 -16.21 -20.73
N ALA A 96 -18.95 -16.73 -19.76
CA ALA A 96 -19.46 -17.71 -18.81
C ALA A 96 -20.58 -17.14 -17.93
N GLN A 97 -20.45 -15.89 -17.46
CA GLN A 97 -21.52 -15.22 -16.72
C GLN A 97 -22.75 -14.95 -17.60
N ALA A 98 -22.54 -14.51 -18.84
CA ALA A 98 -23.64 -14.32 -19.80
C ALA A 98 -24.38 -15.63 -20.08
N HIS A 99 -23.67 -16.75 -20.17
CA HIS A 99 -24.29 -18.07 -20.34
C HIS A 99 -25.19 -18.45 -19.14
N ARG A 100 -24.83 -18.04 -17.91
CA ARG A 100 -25.67 -18.30 -16.72
C ARG A 100 -27.04 -17.64 -16.79
N GLU A 101 -27.18 -16.55 -17.54
CA GLU A 101 -28.48 -15.89 -17.77
C GLU A 101 -29.47 -16.80 -18.49
N HIS A 102 -29.00 -17.76 -19.31
CA HIS A 102 -29.87 -18.72 -20.00
C HIS A 102 -30.50 -19.76 -19.08
N TYR A 103 -29.91 -20.02 -17.91
CA TYR A 103 -30.48 -20.93 -16.90
C TYR A 103 -31.47 -20.24 -15.97
N LYS A 104 -31.67 -18.92 -16.09
CA LYS A 104 -32.70 -18.23 -15.32
C LYS A 104 -34.07 -18.63 -15.83
N ASP A 105 -34.96 -19.00 -14.90
CA ASP A 105 -36.34 -19.28 -15.24
C ASP A 105 -37.01 -18.01 -15.82
N ARG A 106 -37.51 -18.14 -17.06
CA ARG A 106 -38.27 -17.09 -17.76
C ARG A 106 -39.77 -17.21 -17.53
N THR A 107 -40.24 -18.37 -17.07
CA THR A 107 -41.67 -18.68 -16.91
C THR A 107 -42.23 -18.12 -15.60
N GLY A 108 -41.37 -17.78 -14.64
CA GLY A 108 -41.77 -17.24 -13.34
C GLY A 108 -42.43 -18.30 -12.45
N THR A 109 -42.29 -19.58 -12.79
CA THR A 109 -42.90 -20.70 -12.07
C THR A 109 -41.99 -21.21 -10.96
N ALA A 110 -40.67 -21.10 -11.15
CA ALA A 110 -39.69 -21.41 -10.12
C ALA A 110 -39.57 -20.23 -9.14
N GLN A 111 -39.92 -20.47 -7.87
CA GLN A 111 -39.68 -19.51 -6.81
C GLN A 111 -38.18 -19.27 -6.67
N ARG A 112 -37.78 -18.00 -6.63
CA ARG A 112 -36.39 -17.62 -6.38
C ARG A 112 -36.03 -18.03 -4.96
N VAL A 113 -34.97 -18.83 -4.83
CA VAL A 113 -34.36 -19.12 -3.53
C VAL A 113 -33.47 -17.92 -3.18
N ASP A 114 -33.94 -17.09 -2.25
CA ASP A 114 -33.24 -15.88 -1.84
C ASP A 114 -31.93 -16.19 -1.10
N GLU A 115 -31.93 -17.27 -0.32
CA GLU A 115 -30.80 -17.69 0.50
C GLU A 115 -30.51 -19.18 0.30
N PHE A 116 -29.27 -19.48 -0.08
CA PHE A 116 -28.80 -20.86 -0.14
C PHE A 116 -28.08 -21.18 1.16
N LEU A 117 -28.63 -22.10 1.95
CA LEU A 117 -28.00 -22.57 3.17
C LEU A 117 -26.90 -23.57 2.80
N ILE A 118 -25.65 -23.22 3.08
CA ILE A 118 -24.54 -24.17 2.97
C ILE A 118 -24.74 -25.21 4.08
N PRO A 119 -24.81 -26.51 3.77
CA PRO A 119 -24.97 -27.54 4.80
C PRO A 119 -23.78 -27.47 5.76
N LYS A 120 -24.08 -27.26 7.04
CA LYS A 120 -23.11 -27.25 8.13
C LYS A 120 -23.24 -28.54 8.92
N SER A 121 -22.24 -28.85 9.73
CA SER A 121 -22.35 -29.95 10.69
C SER A 121 -23.49 -29.66 11.69
N ALA A 122 -24.16 -30.70 12.19
CA ALA A 122 -25.23 -30.54 13.17
C ALA A 122 -24.77 -29.72 14.39
N ALA A 123 -23.55 -29.98 14.86
CA ALA A 123 -22.94 -29.23 15.96
C ALA A 123 -22.83 -27.72 15.66
N ASP A 124 -22.42 -27.34 14.45
CA ASP A 124 -22.29 -25.93 14.06
C ASP A 124 -23.64 -25.23 13.90
N MET A 125 -24.70 -25.96 13.52
CA MET A 125 -26.06 -25.43 13.47
C MET A 125 -26.57 -25.09 14.88
N TYR A 126 -26.49 -26.05 15.82
CA TYR A 126 -26.91 -25.82 17.20
C TYR A 126 -26.10 -24.73 17.91
N ASN A 127 -24.83 -24.53 17.54
CA ASN A 127 -23.98 -23.47 18.08
C ASN A 127 -24.34 -22.07 17.58
N MET A 128 -25.01 -21.93 16.43
CA MET A 128 -25.46 -20.63 15.91
C MET A 128 -26.72 -20.16 16.64
N ASP A 129 -27.68 -21.04 16.87
CA ASP A 129 -28.91 -20.73 17.60
C ASP A 129 -28.63 -20.32 19.05
N ARG A 130 -27.66 -20.98 19.69
CA ARG A 130 -27.22 -20.63 21.05
C ARG A 130 -26.61 -19.22 21.15
N LYS A 131 -25.90 -18.78 20.10
CA LYS A 131 -25.34 -17.41 20.03
C LYS A 131 -26.43 -16.36 19.84
N VAL A 132 -27.51 -16.68 19.12
CA VAL A 132 -28.65 -15.77 18.97
C VAL A 132 -29.39 -15.61 20.32
N GLU A 133 -29.62 -16.69 21.06
CA GLU A 133 -30.22 -16.61 22.41
C GLU A 133 -29.34 -15.90 23.44
N GLU A 134 -28.01 -16.10 23.42
CA GLU A 134 -27.08 -15.41 24.31
C GLU A 134 -27.02 -13.89 24.02
N VAL A 135 -27.16 -13.47 22.77
CA VAL A 135 -27.27 -12.04 22.39
C VAL A 135 -28.58 -11.43 22.87
N GLU A 136 -29.71 -12.13 22.75
CA GLU A 136 -31.02 -11.62 23.22
C GLU A 136 -31.09 -11.42 24.75
N ARG A 137 -30.35 -12.21 25.54
CA ARG A 137 -30.35 -12.10 27.01
C ARG A 137 -29.44 -10.98 27.55
N VAL A 138 -28.51 -10.47 26.74
CA VAL A 138 -27.51 -9.48 27.18
C VAL A 138 -27.94 -8.02 26.89
N ASP A 139 -28.97 -7.81 26.07
CA ASP A 139 -29.33 -6.50 25.52
C ASP A 139 -30.50 -5.78 26.23
N THR A 140 -30.66 -5.87 27.56
CA THR A 140 -31.66 -5.06 28.30
C THR A 140 -31.11 -3.80 28.97
N GLN A 141 -29.80 -3.53 28.96
CA GLN A 141 -29.22 -2.35 29.64
C GLN A 141 -28.30 -1.44 28.80
N GLY A 142 -28.03 -1.75 27.52
CA GLY A 142 -27.04 -1.02 26.70
C GLY A 142 -27.57 -0.09 25.60
N ALA A 143 -28.89 0.05 25.43
CA ALA A 143 -29.45 0.58 24.18
C ALA A 143 -29.83 2.07 24.17
N ILE A 144 -29.00 2.97 24.73
CA ILE A 144 -29.09 4.42 24.43
C ILE A 144 -28.01 4.90 23.44
N GLY A 145 -26.98 4.08 23.13
CA GLY A 145 -25.82 4.59 22.38
C GLY A 145 -25.35 3.80 21.15
N ALA A 146 -25.88 2.60 20.87
CA ALA A 146 -25.31 1.74 19.84
C ALA A 146 -26.22 1.63 18.62
N LYS A 147 -25.66 2.00 17.46
CA LYS A 147 -26.30 1.94 16.15
C LYS A 147 -26.92 0.55 15.93
N ARG A 148 -28.25 0.52 15.85
CA ARG A 148 -29.06 -0.63 15.45
C ARG A 148 -28.45 -1.33 14.24
N THR A 149 -27.83 -2.49 14.44
CA THR A 149 -27.54 -3.44 13.35
C THR A 149 -28.74 -4.38 13.26
N VAL A 150 -29.84 -3.85 12.71
CA VAL A 150 -30.94 -4.69 12.24
C VAL A 150 -30.38 -5.56 11.11
N ASN A 151 -30.73 -6.85 11.09
CA ASN A 151 -30.54 -7.72 9.94
C ASN A 151 -31.15 -7.05 8.71
N ARG A 152 -30.31 -6.35 7.96
CA ARG A 152 -30.73 -5.57 6.81
C ARG A 152 -30.73 -6.54 5.64
N PRO A 153 -31.87 -6.79 4.98
CA PRO A 153 -31.90 -7.64 3.81
C PRO A 153 -30.91 -7.06 2.78
N VAL A 154 -29.95 -7.87 2.35
CA VAL A 154 -29.02 -7.49 1.29
C VAL A 154 -29.79 -7.54 -0.02
N ALA A 155 -30.55 -6.48 -0.29
CA ALA A 155 -31.10 -6.26 -1.61
C ALA A 155 -29.91 -6.20 -2.59
N ARG A 156 -29.92 -7.08 -3.60
CA ARG A 156 -29.01 -7.03 -4.76
C ARG A 156 -29.34 -5.80 -5.61
N ARG A 157 -29.16 -4.59 -5.07
CA ARG A 157 -28.90 -3.43 -5.92
C ARG A 157 -27.48 -3.60 -6.44
N PRO A 158 -27.21 -3.32 -7.73
CA PRO A 158 -25.84 -3.22 -8.20
C PRO A 158 -25.16 -2.13 -7.36
N GLN A 159 -24.35 -2.55 -6.38
CA GLN A 159 -23.50 -1.62 -5.69
C GLN A 159 -22.44 -1.17 -6.70
N PRO A 160 -22.15 0.14 -6.81
CA PRO A 160 -20.98 0.58 -7.56
C PRO A 160 -19.76 -0.17 -7.03
N PRO A 161 -18.77 -0.50 -7.88
CA PRO A 161 -17.63 -1.31 -7.46
C PRO A 161 -17.00 -0.68 -6.23
N VAL A 162 -17.11 -1.38 -5.11
CA VAL A 162 -16.49 -0.96 -3.86
C VAL A 162 -15.00 -0.95 -4.12
N THR A 163 -14.40 0.23 -4.13
CA THR A 163 -12.95 0.44 -4.16
C THR A 163 -12.37 0.07 -2.80
N THR A 164 -12.48 -1.20 -2.40
CA THR A 164 -11.81 -1.73 -1.21
C THR A 164 -10.89 -2.86 -1.63
N LEU A 165 -9.75 -2.47 -2.19
CA LEU A 165 -8.54 -3.27 -2.18
C LEU A 165 -7.48 -2.54 -1.33
N SER A 166 -7.80 -2.22 -0.07
CA SER A 166 -6.74 -2.21 0.93
C SER A 166 -6.43 -3.66 1.26
N ARG A 167 -5.44 -4.22 0.54
CA ARG A 167 -4.79 -5.48 0.88
C ARG A 167 -3.99 -5.29 2.18
N GLU A 168 -4.66 -5.11 3.29
CA GLU A 168 -3.99 -5.21 4.59
C GLU A 168 -4.03 -6.67 5.01
N SER A 169 -2.93 -7.37 4.73
CA SER A 169 -2.72 -8.74 5.21
C SER A 169 -2.76 -8.73 6.73
N THR A 170 -3.64 -9.54 7.33
CA THR A 170 -3.67 -9.66 8.78
C THR A 170 -2.42 -10.41 9.28
N VAL A 171 -2.04 -10.23 10.54
CA VAL A 171 -0.91 -10.95 11.16
C VAL A 171 -1.07 -12.47 11.04
N ARG A 172 -2.32 -12.95 11.07
CA ARG A 172 -2.66 -14.37 10.88
C ARG A 172 -2.35 -14.85 9.45
N ASP A 173 -2.58 -14.03 8.43
CA ASP A 173 -2.27 -14.35 7.03
C ASP A 173 -0.77 -14.33 6.72
N ARG A 174 0.04 -13.68 7.57
CA ARG A 174 1.51 -13.71 7.50
C ARG A 174 2.06 -14.97 8.17
N ALA A 175 1.60 -15.25 9.38
CA ALA A 175 1.98 -16.46 10.12
C ALA A 175 1.70 -17.76 9.35
N MET A 176 0.55 -17.88 8.69
CA MET A 176 0.23 -19.05 7.86
C MET A 176 1.11 -19.18 6.61
N ARG A 177 1.65 -18.06 6.13
CA ARG A 177 2.54 -18.03 4.97
C ARG A 177 3.94 -18.45 5.35
N ASP A 178 4.43 -17.95 6.48
CA ASP A 178 5.78 -18.21 6.98
C ASP A 178 5.96 -19.69 7.37
N VAL A 179 4.93 -20.31 7.98
CA VAL A 179 4.91 -21.77 8.26
C VAL A 179 5.08 -22.62 6.99
N HIS A 180 4.57 -22.15 5.85
CA HIS A 180 4.71 -22.88 4.58
C HIS A 180 6.14 -22.80 4.02
N PHE A 181 6.88 -21.73 4.31
CA PHE A 181 8.24 -21.51 3.79
C PHE A 181 9.35 -22.02 4.71
N GLU A 182 9.07 -22.25 5.99
CA GLU A 182 10.02 -22.85 6.94
C GLU A 182 10.12 -24.39 6.83
N SER A 183 9.24 -25.03 6.04
CA SER A 183 9.20 -26.50 5.85
C SER A 183 9.96 -27.02 4.62
N ARG A 184 10.88 -26.22 4.06
CA ARG A 184 11.74 -26.60 2.92
C ARG A 184 13.21 -26.58 3.26
#